data_AF-M6W4R0-F1
#
_entry.id   AF-M6W4R0-F1
#
_cell.length_a   1.000
_cell.length_b   1.000
_cell.length_c   1.000
_cell.angle_alpha   90.00
_cell.angle_beta   90.00
_cell.angle_gamma   90.00
#
_symmetry.space_group_name_H-M   'P 1'
#
loop_
_entity.id
_entity.type
_entity.pdbx_description
1 polymer ?
#
loop_
_entity_poly.entity_id
_entity_poly.type
_entity_poly.pdbx_seq_one_letter_code
_entity_poly.pdbx_strand_id
1 'polypeptide(L)'
;MLRYSLLFFCLIVATTNCTVRYVKTGPIWEKELATFKRLAVHVSAESEAGNSEKQLAAKIAENYLSHHKEFIIYPFRSGSGTCGGSGKKVQGIFQLKIREKETSDKVELSALGKVIHCTKGEILWEGLAENSYFKNTEENQSLINTYTQLYGKEIAGKVNPYFFLLQSLLDKLDSPILTEEEKDEKIEVEAR
;
A
#
# COMPACT_ATOMS: atom_id res chain seq x y z
N MET A 1 31.15 41.34 36.25
CA MET A 1 31.50 40.94 34.87
C MET A 1 31.29 39.44 34.73
N LEU A 2 30.73 39.01 33.60
CA LEU A 2 30.59 37.62 33.12
C LEU A 2 29.69 36.71 33.98
N ARG A 3 28.75 35.92 33.45
CA ARG A 3 28.30 35.72 32.08
C ARG A 3 26.99 34.94 32.21
N TYR A 4 25.89 35.53 31.74
CA TYR A 4 24.72 34.76 31.35
C TYR A 4 25.19 33.76 30.29
N SER A 5 25.14 32.47 30.60
CA SER A 5 25.27 31.41 29.59
C SER A 5 23.93 30.70 29.54
N LEU A 6 23.01 31.31 28.77
CA LEU A 6 21.85 30.63 28.25
C LEU A 6 22.35 29.43 27.44
N LEU A 7 22.38 28.25 28.05
CA LEU A 7 22.25 26.99 27.32
C LEU A 7 20.77 26.80 27.01
N PHE A 8 20.30 27.59 26.05
CA PHE A 8 19.06 27.33 25.33
C PHE A 8 19.33 26.05 24.53
N PHE A 9 18.98 24.91 25.11
CA PHE A 9 18.99 23.63 24.44
C PHE A 9 17.88 23.70 23.38
N CYS A 10 18.24 24.20 22.19
CA CYS A 10 17.42 24.12 20.99
C CYS A 10 17.19 22.65 20.66
N LEU A 11 16.16 22.07 21.26
CA LEU A 11 15.46 20.89 20.77
C LEU A 11 14.78 21.30 19.46
N ILE A 12 15.57 21.39 18.40
CA ILE A 12 15.05 21.35 17.03
C ILE A 12 14.56 19.92 16.85
N VAL A 13 13.33 19.67 17.26
CA VAL A 13 12.55 18.54 16.74
C VAL A 13 12.37 18.87 15.27
N ALA A 14 13.31 18.44 14.43
CA ALA A 14 13.06 18.30 13.01
C ALA A 14 11.82 17.41 12.92
N THR A 15 10.67 17.99 12.59
CA THR A 15 9.47 17.23 12.26
C THR A 15 9.80 16.50 10.97
N THR A 16 10.49 15.38 11.07
CA THR A 16 10.62 14.44 9.97
C THR A 16 9.18 14.09 9.60
N ASN A 17 8.73 14.53 8.42
CA ASN A 17 7.45 14.11 7.85
C ASN A 17 7.53 12.61 7.60
N CYS A 18 7.37 11.82 8.65
CA CYS A 18 7.24 10.38 8.55
C CYS A 18 5.91 10.11 7.86
N THR A 19 5.98 9.79 6.57
CA THR A 19 4.83 9.35 5.76
C THR A 19 4.10 8.22 6.47
N VAL A 20 4.82 7.20 6.96
CA VAL A 20 4.22 6.14 7.77
C VAL A 20 4.04 6.61 9.20
N ARG A 21 2.79 6.64 9.66
CA ARG A 21 2.39 7.09 11.00
C ARG A 21 2.51 5.99 12.03
N TYR A 22 2.10 4.78 11.68
CA TYR A 22 2.28 3.60 12.53
C TYR A 22 2.26 2.31 11.72
N VAL A 23 2.81 1.27 12.32
CA VAL A 23 2.69 -0.14 11.89
C VAL A 23 2.38 -0.97 13.12
N LYS A 24 1.47 -1.92 12.99
CA LYS A 24 1.13 -2.93 14.00
C LYS A 24 1.25 -4.30 13.34
N THR A 25 2.05 -5.16 13.94
CA THR A 25 2.21 -6.54 13.50
C THR A 25 1.60 -7.49 14.52
N GLY A 26 0.93 -8.53 14.03
CA GLY A 26 0.50 -9.64 14.88
C GLY A 26 1.72 -10.35 15.47
N PRO A 27 1.60 -10.95 16.66
CA PRO A 27 2.73 -11.54 17.39
C PRO A 27 3.40 -12.72 16.66
N ILE A 28 2.74 -13.27 15.64
CA ILE A 28 3.22 -14.40 14.85
C ILE A 28 3.44 -14.06 13.37
N TRP A 29 3.27 -12.80 12.96
CA TRP A 29 3.30 -12.38 11.55
C TRP A 29 4.56 -12.86 10.81
N GLU A 30 5.74 -12.59 11.38
CA GLU A 30 7.03 -13.01 10.78
C GLU A 30 7.12 -14.53 10.59
N LYS A 31 6.56 -15.31 11.53
CA LYS A 31 6.53 -16.77 11.44
C LYS A 31 5.52 -17.25 10.42
N GLU A 32 4.38 -16.56 10.29
CA GLU A 32 3.36 -16.92 9.32
C GLU A 32 3.84 -16.77 7.88
N LEU A 33 4.77 -15.85 7.58
CA LEU A 33 5.34 -15.63 6.24
C LEU A 33 6.04 -16.86 5.63
N ALA A 34 6.40 -17.87 6.43
CA ALA A 34 6.88 -19.15 5.92
C ALA A 34 5.80 -19.91 5.11
N THR A 35 4.51 -19.64 5.37
CA THR A 35 3.38 -20.34 4.77
C THR A 35 2.34 -19.41 4.16
N PHE A 36 2.22 -18.18 4.65
CA PHE A 36 1.27 -17.16 4.23
C PHE A 36 1.91 -16.26 3.17
N LYS A 37 1.67 -16.59 1.90
CA LYS A 37 2.35 -15.95 0.75
C LYS A 37 1.38 -15.48 -0.33
N ARG A 38 0.12 -15.88 -0.26
CA ARG A 38 -0.89 -15.68 -1.31
C ARG A 38 -1.93 -14.68 -0.86
N LEU A 39 -1.93 -13.52 -1.51
CA LEU A 39 -2.81 -12.40 -1.21
C LEU A 39 -3.71 -12.07 -2.39
N ALA A 40 -4.84 -11.42 -2.09
CA ALA A 40 -5.57 -10.62 -3.06
C ALA A 40 -5.63 -9.17 -2.55
N VAL A 41 -5.62 -8.19 -3.45
CA VAL A 41 -5.73 -6.77 -3.07
C VAL A 41 -7.19 -6.32 -3.18
N HIS A 42 -7.67 -5.63 -2.16
CA HIS A 42 -9.03 -5.10 -2.15
C HIS A 42 -9.05 -3.67 -1.59
N VAL A 43 -9.63 -2.73 -2.33
CA VAL A 43 -9.88 -1.38 -1.81
C VAL A 43 -11.28 -1.33 -1.20
N SER A 44 -11.35 -1.00 0.08
CA SER A 44 -12.58 -0.93 0.86
C SER A 44 -13.59 0.02 0.24
N ALA A 45 -14.86 -0.39 0.23
CA ALA A 45 -15.97 0.43 -0.21
C ALA A 45 -16.06 1.76 0.57
N GLU A 46 -15.65 1.77 1.84
CA GLU A 46 -15.59 2.95 2.71
C GLU A 46 -14.48 3.95 2.35
N SER A 47 -13.67 3.68 1.32
CA SER A 47 -12.65 4.62 0.88
C SER A 47 -13.27 5.90 0.34
N GLU A 48 -12.75 7.04 0.79
CA GLU A 48 -13.16 8.40 0.46
C GLU A 48 -12.28 8.92 -0.71
N ALA A 49 -12.23 8.13 -1.79
CA ALA A 49 -11.52 8.46 -3.04
C ALA A 49 -12.44 8.15 -4.23
N GLY A 50 -12.16 8.74 -5.40
CA GLY A 50 -12.90 8.45 -6.62
C GLY A 50 -12.68 7.02 -7.13
N ASN A 51 -13.52 6.57 -8.07
CA ASN A 51 -13.43 5.19 -8.57
C ASN A 51 -12.11 4.92 -9.30
N SER A 52 -11.67 5.86 -10.15
CA SER A 52 -10.39 5.76 -10.85
C SER A 52 -9.21 5.71 -9.88
N GLU A 53 -9.26 6.47 -8.79
CA GLU A 53 -8.24 6.48 -7.74
C GLU A 53 -8.23 5.20 -6.91
N LYS A 54 -9.40 4.62 -6.61
CA LYS A 54 -9.48 3.30 -5.97
C LYS A 54 -8.85 2.23 -6.86
N GLN A 55 -9.11 2.25 -8.17
CA GLN A 55 -8.51 1.33 -9.13
C GLN A 55 -6.99 1.52 -9.24
N LEU A 56 -6.53 2.78 -9.28
CA LEU A 56 -5.11 3.13 -9.25
C LEU A 56 -4.43 2.58 -7.99
N ALA A 57 -5.00 2.82 -6.82
CA ALA A 57 -4.46 2.35 -5.54
C ALA A 57 -4.38 0.81 -5.49
N ALA A 58 -5.43 0.13 -5.95
CA ALA A 58 -5.44 -1.32 -6.05
C ALA A 58 -4.28 -1.81 -6.94
N LYS A 59 -4.15 -1.25 -8.14
CA LYS A 59 -3.17 -1.72 -9.13
C LYS A 59 -1.72 -1.44 -8.70
N ILE A 60 -1.46 -0.28 -8.08
CA ILE A 60 -0.15 0.02 -7.51
C ILE A 60 0.18 -1.00 -6.42
N ALA A 61 -0.74 -1.29 -5.51
CA ALA A 61 -0.49 -2.23 -4.42
C ALA A 61 -0.32 -3.68 -4.93
N GLU A 62 -1.11 -4.11 -5.91
CA GLU A 62 -0.92 -5.42 -6.57
C GLU A 62 0.48 -5.54 -7.15
N ASN A 63 0.88 -4.59 -8.00
CA ASN A 63 2.17 -4.62 -8.68
C ASN A 63 3.32 -4.54 -7.67
N TYR A 64 3.20 -3.69 -6.64
CA TYR A 64 4.27 -3.53 -5.65
C TYR A 64 4.41 -4.76 -4.76
N LEU A 65 3.30 -5.32 -4.29
CA LEU A 65 3.33 -6.53 -3.47
C LEU A 65 3.89 -7.73 -4.23
N SER A 66 3.55 -7.85 -5.52
CA SER A 66 4.08 -8.91 -6.38
C SER A 66 5.56 -8.72 -6.65
N HIS A 67 5.96 -7.58 -7.23
CA HIS A 67 7.31 -7.40 -7.77
C HIS A 67 8.37 -7.00 -6.73
N HIS A 68 7.97 -6.36 -5.63
CA HIS A 68 8.92 -5.87 -4.62
C HIS A 68 8.79 -6.56 -3.27
N LYS A 69 7.66 -7.22 -2.99
CA LYS A 69 7.42 -7.87 -1.70
C LYS A 69 7.27 -9.38 -1.75
N GLU A 70 7.45 -10.03 -2.91
CA GLU A 70 7.43 -11.49 -3.06
C GLU A 70 6.11 -12.17 -2.68
N PHE A 71 5.01 -11.42 -2.58
CA PHE A 71 3.69 -12.04 -2.43
C PHE A 71 3.19 -12.55 -3.79
N ILE A 72 2.47 -13.67 -3.76
CA ILE A 72 1.76 -14.19 -4.93
C ILE A 72 0.38 -13.53 -4.96
N ILE A 73 0.17 -12.60 -5.89
CA ILE A 73 -1.04 -11.78 -5.94
C ILE A 73 -2.08 -12.37 -6.89
N TYR A 74 -3.15 -12.90 -6.32
CA TYR A 74 -4.31 -13.39 -7.06
C TYR A 74 -5.34 -12.29 -7.28
N PRO A 75 -6.12 -12.36 -8.38
CA PRO A 75 -7.20 -11.40 -8.62
C PRO A 75 -8.28 -11.53 -7.55
N PHE A 76 -8.62 -10.40 -6.94
CA PHE A 76 -9.74 -10.34 -6.01
C PHE A 76 -11.08 -10.55 -6.74
N ARG A 77 -11.95 -11.37 -6.16
CA ARG A 77 -13.32 -11.56 -6.64
C ARG A 77 -14.31 -11.31 -5.50
N SER A 78 -15.23 -10.38 -5.71
CA SER A 78 -16.33 -10.13 -4.77
C SER A 78 -17.14 -11.41 -4.53
N GLY A 79 -17.58 -11.63 -3.30
CA GLY A 79 -18.35 -12.80 -2.90
C GLY A 79 -18.62 -12.83 -1.40
N SER A 80 -19.08 -13.96 -0.87
CA SER A 80 -19.30 -14.13 0.57
C SER A 80 -17.99 -14.41 1.33
N GLY A 81 -17.92 -13.95 2.57
CA GLY A 81 -16.76 -14.13 3.45
C GLY A 81 -15.65 -13.10 3.25
N THR A 82 -14.64 -13.14 4.13
CA THR A 82 -13.54 -12.15 4.20
C THR A 82 -12.78 -12.02 2.88
N CYS A 83 -12.59 -13.13 2.15
CA CYS A 83 -11.87 -13.15 0.87
C CYS A 83 -12.77 -13.13 -0.37
N GLY A 84 -14.08 -12.97 -0.18
CA GLY A 84 -15.07 -13.06 -1.24
C GLY A 84 -15.00 -14.41 -1.99
N GLY A 85 -15.25 -14.37 -3.30
CA GLY A 85 -15.14 -15.51 -4.21
C GLY A 85 -13.73 -15.73 -4.76
N SER A 86 -12.71 -15.15 -4.12
CA SER A 86 -11.31 -15.32 -4.54
C SER A 86 -10.92 -16.80 -4.46
N GLY A 87 -10.03 -17.24 -5.36
CA GLY A 87 -9.73 -18.67 -5.52
C GLY A 87 -9.27 -19.34 -4.21
N LYS A 88 -9.49 -20.66 -4.08
CA LYS A 88 -9.16 -21.44 -2.85
C LYS A 88 -7.71 -21.32 -2.37
N LYS A 89 -6.80 -20.84 -3.23
CA LYS A 89 -5.38 -20.61 -2.93
C LYS A 89 -5.11 -19.30 -2.19
N VAL A 90 -6.04 -18.34 -2.20
CA VAL A 90 -5.87 -17.05 -1.51
C VAL A 90 -5.95 -17.27 0.00
N GLN A 91 -4.91 -16.83 0.71
CA GLN A 91 -4.79 -17.03 2.16
C GLN A 91 -5.22 -15.79 2.94
N GLY A 92 -5.10 -14.60 2.34
CA GLY A 92 -5.64 -13.38 2.90
C GLY A 92 -5.89 -12.27 1.89
N ILE A 93 -6.45 -11.18 2.38
CA ILE A 93 -6.61 -9.94 1.64
C ILE A 93 -5.65 -8.89 2.19
N PHE A 94 -4.99 -8.18 1.28
CA PHE A 94 -4.45 -6.86 1.57
C PHE A 94 -5.54 -5.81 1.32
N GLN A 95 -6.21 -5.39 2.39
CA GLN A 95 -7.30 -4.44 2.35
C GLN A 95 -6.73 -3.02 2.47
N LEU A 96 -7.08 -2.15 1.53
CA LEU A 96 -6.73 -0.74 1.54
C LEU A 96 -7.96 0.11 1.81
N LYS A 97 -7.86 1.04 2.76
CA LYS A 97 -8.79 2.15 2.90
C LYS A 97 -8.07 3.44 2.57
N ILE A 98 -8.53 4.12 1.53
CA ILE A 98 -7.94 5.38 1.06
C ILE A 98 -8.84 6.55 1.47
N ARG A 99 -8.23 7.62 1.94
CA ARG A 99 -8.86 8.94 2.02
C ARG A 99 -8.07 9.92 1.20
N GLU A 100 -8.79 10.70 0.39
CA GLU A 100 -8.22 11.73 -0.44
C GLU A 100 -8.88 13.08 -0.15
N LYS A 101 -8.05 14.11 -0.08
CA LYS A 101 -8.49 15.50 -0.15
C LYS A 101 -7.61 16.25 -1.14
N GLU A 102 -8.24 16.73 -2.20
CA GLU A 102 -7.57 17.36 -3.34
C GLU A 102 -7.71 18.89 -3.29
N THR A 103 -6.62 19.61 -3.56
CA THR A 103 -6.61 21.05 -3.88
C THR A 103 -6.25 21.25 -5.35
N SER A 104 -6.12 22.49 -5.83
CA SER A 104 -5.70 22.74 -7.21
C SER A 104 -4.31 22.15 -7.52
N ASP A 105 -3.38 22.24 -6.57
CA ASP A 105 -1.95 21.93 -6.74
C ASP A 105 -1.48 20.70 -5.96
N LYS A 106 -2.25 20.21 -4.97
CA LYS A 106 -1.85 19.12 -4.08
C LYS A 106 -2.92 18.06 -3.93
N VAL A 107 -2.47 16.92 -3.42
CA VAL A 107 -3.32 15.83 -2.93
C VAL A 107 -2.85 15.46 -1.53
N GLU A 108 -3.72 15.61 -0.55
CA GLU A 108 -3.57 15.04 0.79
C GLU A 108 -4.13 13.62 0.76
N LEU A 109 -3.31 12.64 1.14
CA LEU A 109 -3.65 11.22 1.08
C LEU A 109 -3.42 10.54 2.43
N SER A 110 -4.33 9.64 2.77
CA SER A 110 -4.19 8.70 3.88
C SER A 110 -4.52 7.30 3.38
N ALA A 111 -3.63 6.35 3.64
CA ALA A 111 -3.75 4.95 3.25
C ALA A 111 -3.61 4.06 4.49
N LEU A 112 -4.69 3.38 4.85
CA LEU A 112 -4.70 2.34 5.87
C LEU A 112 -4.68 0.98 5.17
N GLY A 113 -3.56 0.28 5.26
CA GLY A 113 -3.38 -1.08 4.75
C GLY A 113 -3.55 -2.10 5.86
N LYS A 114 -4.22 -3.22 5.56
CA LYS A 114 -4.39 -4.36 6.46
C LYS A 114 -4.18 -5.67 5.74
N VAL A 115 -3.41 -6.58 6.32
CA VAL A 115 -3.40 -7.99 5.92
C VAL A 115 -4.41 -8.73 6.79
N ILE A 116 -5.44 -9.32 6.17
CA ILE A 116 -6.52 -10.02 6.87
C ILE A 116 -6.55 -11.48 6.42
N HIS A 117 -6.49 -12.41 7.36
CA HIS A 117 -6.57 -13.84 7.06
C HIS A 117 -7.97 -14.23 6.58
N CYS A 118 -8.08 -14.95 5.46
CA CYS A 118 -9.38 -15.32 4.86
C CYS A 118 -10.28 -16.12 5.81
N THR A 119 -9.75 -17.22 6.36
CA THR A 119 -10.52 -18.16 7.19
C THR A 119 -10.83 -17.62 8.58
N LYS A 120 -9.84 -17.00 9.24
CA LYS A 120 -9.96 -16.56 10.63
C LYS A 120 -10.51 -15.14 10.79
N GLY A 121 -10.41 -14.31 9.75
CA GLY A 121 -10.78 -12.89 9.81
C GLY A 121 -9.85 -12.03 10.68
N GLU A 122 -8.76 -12.59 11.19
CA GLU A 122 -7.80 -11.85 12.02
C GLU A 122 -6.94 -10.90 11.19
N ILE A 123 -6.60 -9.75 11.78
CA ILE A 123 -5.67 -8.78 11.20
C ILE A 123 -4.26 -9.21 11.59
N LEU A 124 -3.46 -9.59 10.59
CA LEU A 124 -2.08 -10.05 10.75
C LEU A 124 -1.08 -8.88 10.72
N TRP A 125 -1.41 -7.84 9.95
CA TRP A 125 -0.61 -6.64 9.81
C TRP A 125 -1.53 -5.45 9.55
N GLU A 126 -1.22 -4.29 10.13
CA GLU A 126 -1.91 -3.02 9.89
C GLU A 126 -0.87 -1.90 9.80
N GLY A 127 -0.99 -1.03 8.80
CA GLY A 127 -0.14 0.14 8.66
C GLY A 127 -0.94 1.35 8.19
N LEU A 128 -0.59 2.52 8.73
CA LEU A 128 -1.16 3.80 8.30
C LEU A 128 -0.07 4.69 7.74
N ALA A 129 -0.27 5.17 6.53
CA ALA A 129 0.56 6.19 5.91
C ALA A 129 -0.26 7.41 5.54
N GLU A 130 0.24 8.61 5.83
CA GLU A 130 -0.43 9.88 5.56
C GLU A 130 0.56 10.95 5.15
N ASN A 131 0.32 11.60 4.02
CA ASN A 131 1.17 12.69 3.56
C ASN A 131 0.43 13.59 2.55
N SER A 132 1.03 14.74 2.25
CA SER A 132 0.55 15.68 1.23
C SER A 132 1.62 15.81 0.15
N TYR A 133 1.20 15.67 -1.11
CA TYR A 133 2.08 15.72 -2.27
C TYR A 133 1.61 16.78 -3.24
N PHE A 134 2.54 17.44 -3.93
CA PHE A 134 2.20 18.20 -5.11
C PHE A 134 1.77 17.26 -6.22
N LYS A 135 0.76 17.66 -7.00
CA LYS A 135 0.45 17.01 -8.25
C LYS A 135 1.63 17.22 -9.18
N ASN A 136 2.27 16.14 -9.58
CA ASN A 136 3.47 16.19 -10.41
C ASN A 136 3.34 15.19 -11.55
N THR A 137 3.57 15.69 -12.76
CA THR A 137 3.65 14.89 -13.99
C THR A 137 5.00 15.06 -14.68
N GLU A 138 6.09 15.30 -13.96
CA GLU A 138 7.45 15.36 -14.50
C GLU A 138 8.21 14.04 -14.26
N GLU A 139 8.01 13.43 -13.11
CA GLU A 139 8.64 12.16 -12.73
C GLU A 139 7.77 10.96 -13.12
N ASN A 140 8.39 9.78 -13.31
CA ASN A 140 7.71 8.52 -13.59
C ASN A 140 6.74 8.57 -14.80
N GLN A 141 7.12 9.26 -15.88
CA GLN A 141 6.31 9.40 -17.11
C GLN A 141 5.72 8.08 -17.61
N SER A 142 6.50 6.99 -17.57
CA SER A 142 6.02 5.68 -18.01
C SER A 142 4.87 5.16 -17.15
N LEU A 143 4.96 5.30 -15.82
CA LEU A 143 3.89 4.90 -14.90
C LEU A 143 2.67 5.80 -15.10
N ILE A 144 2.87 7.11 -15.24
CA ILE A 144 1.80 8.07 -15.51
C ILE A 144 1.05 7.68 -16.78
N ASN A 145 1.76 7.51 -17.89
CA ASN A 145 1.16 7.17 -19.18
C ASN A 145 0.37 5.85 -19.09
N THR A 146 0.95 4.84 -18.45
CA THR A 146 0.31 3.52 -18.28
C THR A 146 -1.01 3.66 -17.52
N TYR A 147 -0.99 4.30 -16.35
CA TYR A 147 -2.20 4.40 -15.54
C TYR A 147 -3.22 5.39 -16.11
N THR A 148 -2.77 6.45 -16.79
CA THR A 148 -3.68 7.39 -17.47
C THR A 148 -4.40 6.73 -18.64
N GLN A 149 -3.74 5.83 -19.35
CA GLN A 149 -4.39 5.02 -20.39
C GLN A 149 -5.46 4.08 -19.79
N LEU A 150 -5.22 3.54 -18.60
CA LEU A 150 -6.13 2.60 -17.94
C LEU A 150 -7.31 3.29 -17.24
N TYR A 151 -7.06 4.43 -16.60
CA TYR A 151 -7.99 5.03 -15.62
C TYR A 151 -8.36 6.48 -15.92
N GLY A 152 -7.95 7.02 -17.07
CA GLY A 152 -8.33 8.36 -17.52
C GLY A 152 -7.29 9.45 -17.26
N LYS A 153 -7.48 10.62 -17.88
CA LYS A 153 -6.54 11.75 -17.81
C LYS A 153 -6.55 12.45 -16.46
N GLU A 154 -7.66 12.38 -15.75
CA GLU A 154 -7.87 12.98 -14.44
C GLU A 154 -6.91 12.44 -13.37
N ILE A 155 -6.44 11.20 -13.52
CA ILE A 155 -5.53 10.58 -12.55
C ILE A 155 -4.05 10.95 -12.78
N ALA A 156 -3.70 11.54 -13.92
CA ALA A 156 -2.29 11.73 -14.33
C ALA A 156 -1.46 12.45 -13.25
N GLY A 157 -1.98 13.56 -12.72
CA GLY A 157 -1.33 14.33 -11.66
C GLY A 157 -1.33 13.65 -10.29
N LYS A 158 -2.10 12.57 -10.12
CA LYS A 158 -2.25 11.82 -8.85
C LYS A 158 -1.40 10.54 -8.81
N VAL A 159 -0.92 10.04 -9.95
CA VAL A 159 -0.12 8.80 -10.03
C VAL A 159 1.07 8.83 -9.06
N ASN A 160 1.90 9.87 -9.14
CA ASN A 160 3.07 9.99 -8.27
C ASN A 160 2.70 10.10 -6.78
N PRO A 161 1.78 10.99 -6.35
CA PRO A 161 1.27 11.01 -4.98
C PRO A 161 0.84 9.63 -4.44
N TYR A 162 0.03 8.89 -5.20
CA TYR A 162 -0.44 7.56 -4.81
C TYR A 162 0.71 6.56 -4.74
N PHE A 163 1.59 6.56 -5.74
CA PHE A 163 2.72 5.65 -5.82
C PHE A 163 3.67 5.83 -4.63
N PHE A 164 4.09 7.06 -4.33
CA PHE A 164 5.02 7.32 -3.23
C PHE A 164 4.42 7.03 -1.86
N LEU A 165 3.13 7.32 -1.65
CA LEU A 165 2.45 6.99 -0.40
C LEU A 165 2.40 5.47 -0.20
N LEU A 166 1.91 4.74 -1.21
CA LEU A 166 1.72 3.30 -1.12
C LEU A 166 3.06 2.57 -1.07
N GLN A 167 4.07 3.01 -1.82
CA GLN A 167 5.44 2.51 -1.66
C GLN A 167 5.92 2.64 -0.21
N SER A 168 5.79 3.84 0.37
CA SER A 168 6.23 4.09 1.75
C SER A 168 5.53 3.18 2.76
N LEU A 169 4.23 2.94 2.58
CA LEU A 169 3.43 2.05 3.42
C LEU A 169 3.85 0.59 3.24
N LEU A 170 3.88 0.14 1.99
CA LEU A 170 4.14 -1.26 1.63
C LEU A 170 5.56 -1.65 1.95
N ASP A 171 6.53 -0.74 1.90
CA ASP A 171 7.91 -1.01 2.31
C ASP A 171 8.03 -1.50 3.75
N LYS A 172 7.05 -1.19 4.62
CA LYS A 172 6.99 -1.69 6.00
C LYS A 172 6.38 -3.07 6.15
N LEU A 173 5.90 -3.68 5.07
CA LEU A 173 5.44 -5.06 5.06
C LEU A 173 6.62 -5.98 4.79
N ASP A 174 6.82 -6.96 5.66
CA ASP A 174 7.83 -8.00 5.46
C ASP A 174 7.47 -8.92 4.30
N SER A 175 8.50 -9.44 3.63
CA SER A 175 8.36 -10.33 2.48
C SER A 175 8.42 -11.80 2.89
N PRO A 176 7.54 -12.66 2.35
CA PRO A 176 7.73 -14.10 2.46
C PRO A 176 8.94 -14.55 1.63
N ILE A 177 9.46 -15.73 1.96
CA ILE A 177 10.50 -16.40 1.16
C ILE A 177 9.82 -17.45 0.30
N LEU A 178 9.92 -17.31 -1.03
CA LEU A 178 9.34 -18.26 -1.99
C LEU A 178 10.28 -19.44 -2.23
N THR A 179 9.72 -20.66 -2.32
CA THR A 179 10.43 -21.81 -2.92
C THR A 179 10.48 -21.68 -4.44
N GLU A 180 11.24 -22.54 -5.13
CA GLU A 180 11.29 -22.50 -6.61
C GLU A 180 9.92 -22.77 -7.24
N GLU A 181 9.17 -23.73 -6.71
CA GLU A 181 7.80 -24.03 -7.18
C GLU A 181 6.85 -22.84 -6.98
N GLU A 182 7.06 -22.05 -5.93
CA GLU A 182 6.25 -20.87 -5.65
C GLU A 182 6.65 -19.65 -6.51
N LYS A 183 7.91 -19.58 -6.93
CA LYS A 183 8.34 -18.61 -7.94
C LYS A 183 7.73 -18.92 -9.30
N ASP A 184 7.70 -20.20 -9.68
CA ASP A 184 7.01 -20.64 -10.89
C ASP A 184 5.51 -20.32 -10.82
N GLU A 185 4.86 -20.59 -9.67
CA GLU A 185 3.46 -20.20 -9.42
C GLU A 185 3.26 -18.69 -9.60
N LYS A 186 4.17 -17.86 -9.06
CA LYS A 186 4.10 -16.40 -9.20
C LYS A 186 4.17 -15.96 -10.66
N ILE A 187 5.10 -16.50 -11.44
CA ILE A 187 5.23 -16.21 -12.87
C ILE A 187 3.95 -16.58 -13.63
N GLU A 188 3.38 -17.75 -13.35
CA GLU A 188 2.12 -18.20 -13.97
C GLU A 188 0.92 -17.30 -13.61
N VAL A 189 0.91 -16.73 -12.41
CA VAL A 189 -0.16 -15.84 -11.96
C VAL A 189 0.01 -14.44 -12.58
N GLU A 190 1.22 -13.94 -12.67
CA GLU A 190 1.55 -12.63 -13.27
C GLU A 190 1.33 -12.60 -14.79
N ALA A 191 1.46 -13.75 -15.47
CA ALA A 191 1.28 -13.85 -16.93
C ALA A 191 -0.19 -13.89 -17.40
N ARG A 192 -1.18 -13.80 -16.48
CA ARG A 192 -2.62 -13.87 -16.80
C ARG A 192 -3.22 -12.52 -17.14
#